data_AF-A0A4R4DM49-F1
#
_entry.id   AF-A0A4R4DM49-F1
#
_cell.length_a   1.000
_cell.length_b   1.000
_cell.length_c   1.000
_cell.angle_alpha   90.00
_cell.angle_beta   90.00
_cell.angle_gamma   90.00
#
_symmetry.space_group_name_H-M   'P 1'
#
loop_
_entity.id
_entity.type
_entity.pdbx_description
1 polymer ?
#
loop_
_entity_poly.entity_id
_entity_poly.type
_entity_poly.pdbx_seq_one_letter_code
_entity_poly.pdbx_strand_id
1 'polypeptide(L)'
;MYRRLLLAALALAAPLPALAQGHGHAHAAGPNGGKIGELGNTHVEIVARDGELRLYVLDAQDRPASARGANGNAIVQAGGRNQTLRFEPGPGDAYLVARGEFAAKGARVVTSVALPGQPTRQARFALD
;
A
#
# COMPACT_ATOMS: atom_id res chain seq x y z
N MET A 1 -56.90 30.36 -17.57
CA MET A 1 -57.59 29.93 -16.33
C MET A 1 -56.86 28.69 -15.79
N TYR A 2 -56.42 28.77 -14.52
CA TYR A 2 -55.84 27.72 -13.64
C TYR A 2 -54.54 27.01 -14.10
N ARG A 3 -53.34 27.50 -13.77
CA ARG A 3 -52.60 27.39 -12.48
C ARG A 3 -52.68 26.00 -11.84
N ARG A 4 -51.64 25.18 -12.03
CA ARG A 4 -51.27 24.09 -11.12
C ARG A 4 -49.75 24.11 -10.89
N LEU A 5 -49.38 24.73 -9.77
CA LEU A 5 -48.10 24.58 -9.09
C LEU A 5 -48.09 23.20 -8.43
N LEU A 6 -47.08 22.37 -8.67
CA LEU A 6 -46.76 21.23 -7.80
C LEU A 6 -45.24 21.02 -7.70
N LEU A 7 -44.73 21.50 -6.55
CA LEU A 7 -43.81 20.87 -5.60
C LEU A 7 -42.46 20.31 -6.07
N ALA A 8 -41.43 21.02 -5.60
CA ALA A 8 -40.06 20.55 -5.46
C ALA A 8 -39.94 19.43 -4.42
N ALA A 9 -39.05 18.46 -4.70
CA ALA A 9 -38.42 17.63 -3.69
C ALA A 9 -36.96 17.42 -4.11
N LEU A 10 -36.07 18.28 -3.61
CA LEU A 10 -34.63 18.16 -3.78
C LEU A 10 -34.12 17.16 -2.73
N ALA A 11 -33.94 15.90 -3.11
CA ALA A 11 -33.29 14.92 -2.26
C ALA A 11 -31.78 15.18 -2.23
N LEU A 12 -31.31 15.89 -1.21
CA LEU A 12 -29.88 16.04 -0.91
C LEU A 12 -29.35 14.68 -0.39
N ALA A 13 -28.77 13.88 -1.27
CA ALA A 13 -28.00 12.71 -0.88
C ALA A 13 -26.64 13.20 -0.35
N ALA A 14 -26.48 13.25 0.97
CA ALA A 14 -25.18 13.52 1.59
C ALA A 14 -24.29 12.26 1.44
N PRO A 15 -23.09 12.35 0.86
CA PRO A 15 -22.15 11.23 0.87
C PRO A 15 -21.60 11.07 2.30
N LEU A 16 -21.88 9.91 2.91
CA LEU A 16 -21.21 9.51 4.14
C LEU A 16 -19.73 9.25 3.84
N PRO A 17 -18.77 9.85 4.57
CA PRO A 17 -17.38 9.48 4.44
C PRO A 17 -17.20 8.05 4.98
N ALA A 18 -16.96 7.10 4.09
CA ALA A 18 -16.52 5.77 4.46
C ALA A 18 -15.08 5.87 5.01
N LEU A 19 -14.96 6.00 6.32
CA LEU A 19 -13.68 5.87 7.02
C LEU A 19 -13.31 4.38 7.05
N ALA A 20 -12.58 3.93 6.03
CA ALA A 20 -11.89 2.66 6.07
C ALA A 20 -10.79 2.72 7.16
N GLN A 21 -11.13 2.32 8.39
CA GLN A 21 -10.16 2.09 9.47
C GLN A 21 -9.32 0.86 9.12
N GLY A 22 -8.18 1.09 8.46
CA GLY A 22 -7.11 0.10 8.38
C GLY A 22 -6.58 -0.14 9.79
N HIS A 23 -6.94 -1.29 10.38
CA HIS A 23 -6.41 -1.73 11.66
C HIS A 23 -4.95 -2.12 11.47
N GLY A 24 -4.04 -1.19 11.76
CA GLY A 24 -2.62 -1.49 11.90
C GLY A 24 -2.40 -2.31 13.16
N HIS A 25 -2.59 -3.63 13.09
CA HIS A 25 -1.98 -4.52 14.07
C HIS A 25 -0.48 -4.33 13.94
N ALA A 26 0.18 -3.88 15.01
CA ALA A 26 1.63 -3.84 15.07
C ALA A 26 2.13 -5.29 15.05
N HIS A 27 2.29 -5.86 13.85
CA HIS A 27 3.00 -7.10 13.68
C HIS A 27 4.43 -6.90 14.18
N ALA A 28 4.97 -7.93 14.84
CA ALA A 28 6.41 -8.00 15.12
C ALA A 28 7.20 -7.75 13.83
N ALA A 29 8.45 -7.31 13.97
CA ALA A 29 9.33 -7.11 12.82
C ALA A 29 9.33 -8.39 11.96
N GLY A 30 9.23 -8.21 10.64
CA GLY A 30 9.21 -9.33 9.71
C GLY A 30 10.55 -10.07 9.65
N PRO A 31 10.63 -11.17 8.89
CA PRO A 31 11.84 -11.99 8.79
C PRO A 31 13.10 -11.23 8.36
N ASN A 32 12.96 -10.08 7.69
CA ASN A 32 14.06 -9.22 7.25
C ASN A 32 14.23 -7.95 8.10
N GLY A 33 13.53 -7.85 9.24
CA GLY A 33 13.55 -6.71 10.16
C GLY A 33 12.68 -5.52 9.73
N GLY A 34 11.83 -5.72 8.72
CA GLY A 34 10.90 -4.73 8.19
C GLY A 34 9.53 -4.74 8.85
N LYS A 35 8.62 -3.92 8.33
CA LYS A 35 7.22 -3.89 8.76
C LYS A 35 6.37 -4.78 7.87
N ILE A 36 5.57 -5.66 8.46
CA ILE A 36 4.62 -6.50 7.74
C ILE A 36 3.34 -5.71 7.46
N GLY A 37 2.77 -5.92 6.28
CA GLY A 37 1.49 -5.38 5.85
C GLY A 37 0.69 -6.41 5.05
N GLU A 38 -0.62 -6.31 5.14
CA GLU A 38 -1.53 -7.21 4.43
C GLU A 38 -1.57 -6.91 2.93
N LEU A 39 -1.52 -7.97 2.10
CA LEU A 39 -1.69 -7.90 0.66
C LEU A 39 -2.75 -8.93 0.22
N GLY A 40 -4.00 -8.69 0.63
CA GLY A 40 -5.08 -9.64 0.36
C GLY A 40 -5.02 -10.87 1.26
N ASN A 41 -4.84 -12.05 0.68
CA ASN A 41 -4.80 -13.32 1.43
C ASN A 41 -3.38 -13.71 1.84
N THR A 42 -2.41 -12.83 1.62
CA THR A 42 -0.99 -13.03 1.87
C THR A 42 -0.46 -11.74 2.49
N HIS A 43 0.79 -11.76 2.96
CA HIS A 43 1.42 -10.57 3.52
C HIS A 43 2.62 -10.13 2.68
N VAL A 44 3.08 -8.92 2.93
CA VAL A 44 4.34 -8.41 2.41
C VAL A 44 5.08 -7.70 3.53
N GLU A 45 6.40 -7.72 3.47
CA GLU A 45 7.26 -7.00 4.41
C GLU A 45 7.99 -5.89 3.67
N ILE A 46 7.97 -4.68 4.24
CA ILE A 46 8.76 -3.56 3.73
C ILE A 46 9.97 -3.29 4.62
N VAL A 47 11.14 -3.29 4.00
CA VAL A 47 12.39 -2.82 4.62
C VAL A 47 12.77 -1.51 3.94
N ALA A 48 12.82 -0.43 4.71
CA ALA A 48 13.14 0.90 4.21
C ALA A 48 14.49 1.37 4.77
N ARG A 49 15.29 1.95 3.87
CA ARG A 49 16.47 2.76 4.18
C ARG A 49 16.33 4.07 3.41
N ASP A 50 17.10 5.08 3.77
CA ASP A 50 17.07 6.35 3.03
C ASP A 50 17.32 6.08 1.54
N GLY A 51 16.36 6.49 0.73
CA GLY A 51 16.34 6.31 -0.72
C GLY A 51 16.16 4.88 -1.27
N GLU A 52 15.93 3.86 -0.44
CA GLU A 52 15.69 2.48 -0.90
C GLU A 52 14.54 1.81 -0.15
N LEU A 53 13.59 1.25 -0.90
CA LEU A 53 12.56 0.34 -0.39
C LEU A 53 12.81 -1.06 -0.93
N ARG A 54 12.74 -2.06 -0.06
CA ARG A 54 12.63 -3.46 -0.44
C ARG A 54 11.30 -4.00 0.01
N LEU A 55 10.63 -4.73 -0.87
CA LEU A 55 9.37 -5.40 -0.61
C LEU A 55 9.55 -6.91 -0.76
N TYR A 56 9.41 -7.62 0.34
CA TYR A 56 9.42 -9.09 0.38
C TYR A 56 7.99 -9.60 0.36
N VAL A 57 7.76 -10.71 -0.35
CA VAL A 57 6.47 -11.40 -0.34
C VAL A 57 6.51 -12.46 0.76
N LEU A 58 5.46 -12.52 1.57
CA LEU A 58 5.28 -13.51 2.62
C LEU A 58 4.01 -14.31 2.34
N ASP A 59 3.98 -15.57 2.74
CA ASP A 59 2.74 -16.36 2.76
C ASP A 59 1.80 -15.93 3.90
N ALA A 60 0.65 -16.58 4.01
CA ALA A 60 -0.34 -16.29 5.06
C ALA A 60 0.14 -16.65 6.48
N GLN A 61 1.31 -17.28 6.63
CA GLN A 61 1.96 -17.62 7.90
C GLN A 61 3.24 -16.81 8.12
N ASP A 62 3.40 -15.68 7.42
CA ASP A 62 4.56 -14.79 7.50
C ASP A 62 5.90 -15.42 7.08
N ARG A 63 5.87 -16.52 6.31
CA ARG A 63 7.09 -17.18 5.81
C ARG A 63 7.50 -16.57 4.47
N PRO A 64 8.82 -16.42 4.20
CA PRO A 64 9.30 -15.89 2.93
C PRO A 64 8.78 -16.67 1.71
N ALA A 65 8.29 -15.94 0.71
CA ALA A 65 7.87 -16.45 -0.59
C ALA A 65 8.61 -15.72 -1.72
N SER A 66 8.70 -16.35 -2.90
CA SER A 66 9.34 -15.73 -4.06
C SER A 66 8.54 -14.52 -4.57
N ALA A 67 9.25 -13.45 -4.91
CA ALA A 67 8.70 -12.28 -5.60
C ALA A 67 8.69 -12.43 -7.13
N ARG A 68 9.04 -13.61 -7.67
CA ARG A 68 9.12 -13.85 -9.11
C ARG A 68 7.81 -13.48 -9.80
N GLY A 69 7.89 -12.65 -10.84
CA GLY A 69 6.74 -12.21 -11.62
C GLY A 69 5.83 -11.21 -10.91
N ALA A 70 6.13 -10.84 -9.66
CA ALA A 70 5.46 -9.72 -9.01
C ALA A 70 5.90 -8.39 -9.65
N ASN A 71 4.99 -7.43 -9.68
CA ASN A 71 5.28 -6.08 -10.19
C ASN A 71 4.43 -5.03 -9.45
N GLY A 72 4.82 -3.77 -9.56
CA GLY A 72 4.07 -2.70 -8.90
C GLY A 72 4.83 -1.40 -8.73
N ASN A 73 4.30 -0.55 -7.85
CA ASN A 73 4.93 0.69 -7.43
C ASN A 73 4.71 0.96 -5.93
N ALA A 74 5.45 1.93 -5.41
CA ALA A 74 5.25 2.51 -4.09
C ALA A 74 5.02 4.01 -4.21
N ILE A 75 4.05 4.53 -3.48
CA ILE A 75 3.93 5.97 -3.22
C ILE A 75 4.53 6.23 -1.84
N VAL A 76 5.61 6.99 -1.81
CA VAL A 76 6.30 7.41 -0.59
C VAL A 76 5.91 8.84 -0.26
N GLN A 77 5.43 9.06 0.96
CA GLN A 77 5.11 10.37 1.51
C GLN A 77 6.13 10.68 2.61
N ALA A 78 7.02 11.63 2.35
CA ALA A 78 8.10 12.00 3.27
C ALA A 78 8.42 13.49 3.14
N GLY A 79 8.71 14.17 4.25
CA GLY A 79 9.10 15.59 4.25
C GLY A 79 8.08 16.52 3.57
N GLY A 80 6.78 16.19 3.63
CA GLY A 80 5.72 16.97 2.98
C GLY A 80 5.60 16.77 1.46
N ARG A 81 6.30 15.78 0.88
CA ARG A 81 6.30 15.49 -0.56
C ARG A 81 5.85 14.06 -0.83
N ASN A 82 5.20 13.85 -1.97
CA ASN A 82 4.86 12.54 -2.49
C ASN A 82 5.77 12.17 -3.65
N GLN A 83 6.22 10.92 -3.69
CA GLN A 83 7.08 10.38 -4.74
C GLN A 83 6.59 8.97 -5.12
N THR A 84 6.34 8.75 -6.40
CA THR A 84 5.99 7.42 -6.93
C THR A 84 7.24 6.72 -7.42
N LEU A 85 7.55 5.56 -6.84
CA LEU A 85 8.71 4.74 -7.18
C LEU A 85 8.26 3.42 -7.80
N ARG A 86 8.84 3.05 -8.94
CA ARG A 86 8.59 1.76 -9.57
C ARG A 86 9.41 0.67 -8.88
N PHE A 87 8.79 -0.49 -8.69
CA PHE A 87 9.49 -1.67 -8.22
C PHE A 87 10.15 -2.42 -9.39
N GLU A 88 11.39 -2.81 -9.18
CA GLU A 88 12.17 -3.69 -10.05
C GLU A 88 12.51 -4.99 -9.30
N PRO A 89 12.72 -6.12 -9.99
CA PRO A 89 13.14 -7.37 -9.34
C PRO A 89 14.50 -7.21 -8.64
N GLY A 90 14.57 -7.65 -7.38
CA GLY A 90 15.82 -7.81 -6.65
C GLY A 90 16.56 -9.10 -7.06
N PRO A 91 17.78 -9.31 -6.53
CA PRO A 91 18.57 -10.51 -6.79
C PRO A 91 17.80 -11.80 -6.47
N GLY A 92 17.84 -12.76 -7.40
CA GLY A 92 17.24 -14.09 -7.21
C GLY A 92 15.73 -14.10 -7.05
N ASP A 93 15.02 -13.03 -7.45
CA ASP A 93 13.58 -12.87 -7.26
C ASP A 93 13.14 -12.95 -5.77
N ALA A 94 14.05 -12.63 -4.84
CA ALA A 94 13.77 -12.72 -3.40
C ALA A 94 12.89 -11.57 -2.89
N TYR A 95 12.96 -10.41 -3.55
CA TYR A 95 12.20 -9.21 -3.21
C TYR A 95 12.08 -8.30 -4.43
N LEU A 96 11.24 -7.28 -4.32
CA LEU A 96 11.21 -6.13 -5.22
C LEU A 96 11.95 -4.95 -4.60
N VAL A 97 12.64 -4.14 -5.41
CA VAL A 97 13.38 -2.95 -4.97
C VAL A 97 12.89 -1.71 -5.69
N ALA A 98 12.74 -0.60 -4.96
CA ALA A 98 12.43 0.70 -5.51
C ALA A 98 13.37 1.75 -4.89
N ARG A 99 13.82 2.73 -5.68
CA ARG A 99 14.79 3.74 -5.26
C ARG A 99 14.34 5.14 -5.62
N GLY A 100 14.64 6.10 -4.75
CA GLY A 100 14.30 7.51 -4.94
C GLY A 100 14.90 8.42 -3.87
N GLU A 101 14.39 9.65 -3.76
CA GLU A 101 14.89 10.63 -2.80
C GLU A 101 13.91 10.81 -1.64
N PHE A 102 14.14 10.11 -0.52
CA PHE A 102 13.32 10.23 0.69
C PHE A 102 14.11 9.79 1.93
N ALA A 103 13.79 10.36 3.09
CA ALA A 103 14.19 9.82 4.38
C ALA A 103 13.20 8.72 4.80
N ALA A 104 13.70 7.58 5.27
CA ALA A 104 12.85 6.46 5.67
C ALA A 104 12.07 6.78 6.95
N LYS A 105 12.72 7.43 7.92
CA LYS A 105 12.10 7.79 9.19
C LYS A 105 11.00 8.83 8.99
N GLY A 106 9.84 8.59 9.60
CA GLY A 106 8.64 9.41 9.49
C GLY A 106 7.90 9.29 8.15
N ALA A 107 8.35 8.43 7.23
CA ALA A 107 7.70 8.27 5.93
C ALA A 107 6.46 7.37 6.02
N ARG A 108 5.47 7.65 5.17
CA ARG A 108 4.35 6.74 4.92
C ARG A 108 4.50 6.15 3.53
N VAL A 109 4.32 4.84 3.41
CA VAL A 109 4.46 4.13 2.14
C VAL A 109 3.16 3.41 1.82
N VAL A 110 2.66 3.58 0.60
CA VAL A 110 1.56 2.79 0.04
C VAL A 110 2.10 2.02 -1.15
N THR A 111 2.12 0.70 -1.08
CA THR A 111 2.53 -0.15 -2.19
C THR A 111 1.31 -0.59 -2.98
N SER A 112 1.37 -0.58 -4.30
CA SER A 112 0.39 -1.23 -5.18
C SER A 112 1.09 -2.34 -5.96
N VAL A 113 0.77 -3.59 -5.66
CA VAL A 113 1.53 -4.76 -6.10
C VAL A 113 0.58 -5.81 -6.67
N ALA A 114 0.93 -6.35 -7.84
CA ALA A 114 0.30 -7.53 -8.42
C ALA A 114 1.24 -8.72 -8.27
N LEU A 115 0.73 -9.82 -7.71
CA LEU A 115 1.40 -11.12 -7.69
C LEU A 115 1.03 -11.90 -8.97
N PRO A 116 1.82 -12.92 -9.38
CA PRO A 116 1.52 -13.70 -10.57
C PRO A 116 0.09 -14.25 -10.57
N GLY A 117 -0.68 -13.91 -11.60
CA GLY A 117 -2.06 -14.35 -11.76
C GLY A 117 -3.08 -13.72 -10.80
N GLN A 118 -2.67 -12.70 -10.02
CA GLN A 118 -3.55 -12.02 -9.06
C GLN A 118 -3.78 -10.55 -9.44
N PRO A 119 -4.93 -9.96 -9.06
CA PRO A 119 -5.16 -8.53 -9.24
C PRO A 119 -4.20 -7.71 -8.37
N THR A 120 -3.92 -6.47 -8.79
CA THR A 120 -3.15 -5.51 -7.99
C THR A 120 -3.87 -5.22 -6.68
N ARG A 121 -3.13 -5.31 -5.57
CA ARG A 121 -3.60 -4.99 -4.22
C ARG A 121 -2.68 -3.97 -3.55
N GLN A 122 -3.16 -3.38 -2.46
CA GLN A 122 -2.40 -2.38 -1.72
C GLN A 122 -2.04 -2.82 -0.31
N ALA A 123 -0.85 -2.44 0.14
CA ALA A 123 -0.42 -2.48 1.53
C ALA A 123 0.03 -1.07 1.96
N ARG A 124 -0.13 -0.74 3.24
CA ARG A 124 0.17 0.59 3.80
C ARG A 124 1.09 0.46 5.00
N PHE A 125 2.09 1.34 5.08
CA PHE A 125 3.12 1.31 6.11
C PHE A 125 3.34 2.72 6.66
N ALA A 126 3.48 2.81 7.99
CA ALA A 126 4.04 3.98 8.67
C ALA A 126 5.44 3.61 9.18
N LEU A 127 6.46 4.33 8.74
CA LEU A 127 7.86 4.09 9.09
C LEU A 127 8.25 5.07 10.21
N ASP A 128 8.04 4.69 11.46
CA ASP A 128 8.22 5.56 12.65
C ASP A 128 9.69 5.63 13.13
#